data_AF-A0A846EGJ2-F1
#
_entry.id   AF-A0A846EGJ2-F1
#
_cell.length_a   1.000
_cell.length_b   1.000
_cell.length_c   1.000
_cell.angle_alpha   90.00
_cell.angle_beta   90.00
_cell.angle_gamma   90.00
#
_symmetry.space_group_name_H-M   'P 1'
#
loop_
_entity.id
_entity.type
_entity.pdbx_description
1 polymer ?
#
loop_
_entity_poly.entity_id
_entity_poly.type
_entity_poly.pdbx_seq_one_letter_code
_entity_poly.pdbx_strand_id
1 'polypeptide(L)'
;MRKWGIFGNYIVTGQKSVKLDSSSVNTTETENQPVENQANPTPEKKQSSVWVVFGTTFITIFLAEMGDKTQLSTLLMSAQSHEPWVVFLGSGIALITTSLLGVMIGGFLASKLSPKTVEKSAGIILLLISLMLVWEVIQG
;
A
#
# COMPACT_ATOMS: atom_id res chain seq x y z
N MET A 1 44.18 30.79 18.04
CA MET A 1 43.93 29.93 19.22
C MET A 1 43.27 28.66 18.69
N ARG A 2 43.98 27.53 18.51
CA ARG A 2 44.12 26.41 19.49
C ARG A 2 42.77 26.13 20.18
N LYS A 3 42.16 24.95 20.19
CA LYS A 3 42.59 23.57 19.91
C LYS A 3 41.32 22.69 19.90
N TRP A 4 41.26 21.70 18.99
CA TRP A 4 40.94 20.28 19.22
C TRP A 4 39.67 19.84 19.98
N GLY A 5 38.85 19.03 19.30
CA GLY A 5 38.82 17.58 19.54
C GLY A 5 37.72 17.01 20.43
N ILE A 6 36.59 16.64 19.84
CA ILE A 6 35.72 15.46 20.14
C ILE A 6 34.97 15.26 18.81
N PHE A 7 35.23 14.27 17.95
CA PHE A 7 34.66 12.94 17.96
C PHE A 7 35.45 12.07 16.95
N GLY A 8 36.58 11.54 17.40
CA GLY A 8 37.20 10.37 16.78
C GLY A 8 36.54 9.09 17.30
N ASN A 9 36.64 8.01 16.52
CA ASN A 9 36.25 6.63 16.79
C ASN A 9 34.79 6.23 16.54
N TYR A 10 34.46 6.00 15.27
CA TYR A 10 33.63 4.85 14.91
C TYR A 10 34.56 3.68 14.57
N ILE A 11 34.97 2.95 15.61
CA ILE A 11 35.65 1.65 15.46
C ILE A 11 34.64 0.57 15.85
N VAL A 12 34.30 -0.24 14.85
CA VAL A 12 33.74 -1.60 14.92
C VAL A 12 34.09 -2.31 16.22
N THR A 13 33.08 -2.70 17.00
CA THR A 13 33.24 -3.63 18.13
C THR A 13 32.04 -4.57 18.20
N GLY A 14 32.28 -5.84 17.88
CA GLY A 14 31.71 -6.98 18.62
C GLY A 14 30.26 -7.41 18.35
N GLN A 15 30.00 -8.03 17.20
CA GLN A 15 29.00 -9.11 17.13
C GLN A 15 29.49 -10.29 17.98
N LYS A 16 28.88 -10.51 19.15
CA LYS A 16 29.12 -11.70 19.99
C LYS A 16 27.81 -12.21 20.60
N SER A 17 27.21 -13.15 19.88
CA SER A 17 26.50 -14.33 20.36
C SER A 17 25.60 -14.18 21.61
N VAL A 18 24.36 -13.73 21.42
CA VAL A 18 23.30 -14.00 22.42
C VAL A 18 22.72 -15.38 22.13
N LYS A 19 23.02 -16.27 23.08
CA LYS A 19 22.68 -17.68 23.15
C LYS A 19 21.14 -17.82 23.26
N LEU A 20 20.53 -18.54 22.32
CA LEU A 20 19.15 -19.01 22.45
C LEU A 20 19.16 -20.09 23.52
N ASP A 21 18.71 -19.77 24.73
CA ASP A 21 18.40 -20.77 25.74
C ASP A 21 16.90 -21.10 25.68
N SER A 22 16.65 -22.33 25.33
CA SER A 22 15.36 -22.99 25.31
C SER A 22 14.97 -23.42 26.72
N SER A 23 13.70 -23.17 27.08
CA SER A 23 12.84 -23.92 28.02
C SER A 23 12.30 -23.10 29.20
N SER A 24 11.01 -22.78 29.14
CA SER A 24 10.08 -23.10 30.24
C SER A 24 8.64 -23.03 29.74
N VAL A 25 8.08 -24.22 29.58
CA VAL A 25 6.66 -24.55 29.46
C VAL A 25 5.89 -24.05 30.69
N ASN A 26 4.73 -23.40 30.51
CA ASN A 26 3.49 -23.82 31.16
C ASN A 26 2.26 -23.04 30.65
N THR A 27 1.25 -23.82 30.29
CA THR A 27 -0.15 -23.46 30.04
C THR A 27 -0.88 -23.17 31.37
N THR A 28 -2.09 -22.60 31.24
CA THR A 28 -3.29 -22.62 32.11
C THR A 28 -3.66 -21.35 32.89
N GLU A 29 -4.98 -21.16 32.91
CA GLU A 29 -5.80 -19.95 33.07
C GLU A 29 -6.06 -19.52 34.52
N THR A 30 -6.59 -18.29 34.71
CA THR A 30 -7.80 -17.93 35.50
C THR A 30 -7.67 -16.65 36.38
N GLU A 31 -8.54 -15.68 36.09
CA GLU A 31 -9.28 -14.76 36.97
C GLU A 31 -8.70 -13.50 37.68
N ASN A 32 -9.49 -12.42 37.53
CA ASN A 32 -9.85 -11.32 38.46
C ASN A 32 -9.09 -9.95 38.45
N GLN A 33 -9.80 -8.94 37.91
CA GLN A 33 -9.59 -7.47 37.84
C GLN A 33 -9.81 -6.79 39.23
N PRO A 34 -9.27 -5.58 39.62
CA PRO A 34 -9.52 -4.27 38.96
C PRO A 34 -8.50 -3.09 39.13
N VAL A 35 -8.47 -2.22 38.11
CA VAL A 35 -8.26 -0.73 38.08
C VAL A 35 -7.14 -0.05 38.90
N GLU A 36 -6.06 0.42 38.22
CA GLU A 36 -5.37 1.68 38.55
C GLU A 36 -4.69 2.32 37.30
N ASN A 37 -4.85 3.64 37.16
CA ASN A 37 -4.55 4.48 35.99
C ASN A 37 -3.12 4.42 35.45
N GLN A 38 -2.94 4.15 34.14
CA GLN A 38 -1.91 4.82 33.33
C GLN A 38 -2.42 5.16 31.93
N ALA A 39 -2.10 6.39 31.54
CA ALA A 39 -2.57 7.13 30.39
C ALA A 39 -2.32 6.43 29.05
N ASN A 40 -3.28 6.61 28.14
CA ASN A 40 -3.11 6.70 26.68
C ASN A 40 -2.24 5.60 26.04
N PRO A 41 -2.80 4.64 25.27
CA PRO A 41 -1.98 3.90 24.31
C PRO A 41 -1.53 4.88 23.23
N THR A 42 -0.46 5.61 23.54
CA THR A 42 0.31 6.39 22.60
C THR A 42 0.67 5.40 21.49
N PRO A 43 0.19 5.60 20.25
CA PRO A 43 0.55 4.69 19.19
C PRO A 43 2.06 4.80 19.02
N GLU A 44 2.79 3.79 19.51
CA GLU A 44 4.20 3.62 19.19
C GLU A 44 4.27 3.56 17.68
N LYS A 45 4.68 4.67 17.07
CA LYS A 45 4.89 4.80 15.64
C LYS A 45 6.14 4.00 15.34
N LYS A 46 6.00 2.67 15.28
CA LYS A 46 7.04 1.74 14.87
C LYS A 46 7.54 2.23 13.52
N GLN A 47 8.72 2.86 13.51
CA GLN A 47 9.33 3.44 12.34
C GLN A 47 9.65 2.28 11.39
N SER A 48 8.67 1.89 10.59
CA SER A 48 8.82 0.84 9.61
C SER A 48 9.90 1.29 8.65
N SER A 49 10.89 0.41 8.44
CA SER A 49 11.88 0.62 7.40
C SER A 49 11.15 0.92 6.09
N VAL A 50 11.57 1.95 5.36
CA VAL A 50 10.95 2.34 4.08
C VAL A 50 10.85 1.15 3.13
N TRP A 51 11.79 0.22 3.22
CA TRP A 51 11.78 -1.06 2.50
C TRP A 51 10.63 -1.98 2.89
N VAL A 52 10.28 -2.01 4.18
CA VAL A 52 9.14 -2.78 4.66
C VAL A 52 7.84 -2.15 4.16
N VAL A 53 7.70 -0.81 4.24
CA VAL A 53 6.52 -0.12 3.71
C VAL A 53 6.38 -0.36 2.21
N PHE A 54 7.45 -0.16 1.45
CA PHE A 54 7.48 -0.42 0.01
C PHE A 54 7.11 -1.87 -0.31
N GLY A 55 7.73 -2.84 0.37
CA GLY A 55 7.46 -4.26 0.16
C GLY A 55 6.01 -4.64 0.47
N THR A 56 5.47 -4.17 1.61
CA THR A 56 4.08 -4.44 1.99
C THR A 56 3.10 -3.80 1.02
N THR A 57 3.29 -2.53 0.65
CA THR A 57 2.41 -1.82 -0.28
C THR A 57 2.50 -2.43 -1.68
N PHE A 58 3.70 -2.77 -2.15
CA PHE A 58 3.88 -3.45 -3.43
C PHE A 58 3.16 -4.79 -3.45
N ILE A 59 3.37 -5.65 -2.45
CA ILE A 59 2.71 -6.96 -2.38
C ILE A 59 1.19 -6.81 -2.29
N THR A 60 0.68 -5.89 -1.45
CA THR A 60 -0.76 -5.66 -1.33
C THR A 60 -1.38 -5.20 -2.65
N ILE A 61 -0.76 -4.21 -3.32
CA ILE A 61 -1.26 -3.72 -4.62
C ILE A 61 -1.10 -4.78 -5.70
N PHE A 62 0.06 -5.44 -5.75
CA PHE A 62 0.33 -6.50 -6.71
C PHE A 62 -0.65 -7.66 -6.57
N LEU A 63 -0.99 -8.11 -5.36
CA LEU A 63 -2.02 -9.14 -5.17
C LEU A 63 -3.42 -8.64 -5.54
N ALA A 64 -3.73 -7.36 -5.28
CA ALA A 64 -4.99 -6.76 -5.69
C ALA A 64 -5.12 -6.62 -7.22
N GLU A 65 -3.99 -6.42 -7.91
CA GLU A 65 -3.89 -6.19 -9.35
C GLU A 65 -3.51 -7.45 -10.16
N MET A 66 -2.98 -8.50 -9.52
CA MET A 66 -2.56 -9.73 -10.19
C MET A 66 -3.79 -10.44 -10.74
N GLY A 67 -3.89 -10.47 -12.06
CA GLY A 67 -5.07 -11.00 -12.74
C GLY A 67 -6.19 -9.97 -12.92
N ASP A 68 -5.89 -8.68 -12.82
CA ASP A 68 -6.84 -7.66 -13.28
C ASP A 68 -7.20 -7.92 -14.74
N LYS A 69 -8.48 -7.74 -15.07
CA LYS A 69 -9.04 -8.01 -16.39
C LYS A 69 -8.30 -7.21 -17.47
N THR A 70 -7.70 -6.06 -17.12
CA THR A 70 -6.87 -5.27 -18.02
C THR A 70 -5.60 -6.01 -18.44
N GLN A 71 -4.99 -6.81 -17.56
CA GLN A 71 -3.80 -7.62 -17.89
C GLN A 71 -4.15 -8.74 -18.87
N LEU A 72 -5.28 -9.43 -18.65
CA LEU A 72 -5.77 -10.47 -19.57
C LEU A 72 -6.19 -9.86 -20.92
N SER A 73 -6.89 -8.72 -20.91
CA SER A 73 -7.28 -7.99 -22.12
C SER A 73 -6.07 -7.56 -22.95
N THR A 74 -5.05 -7.01 -22.30
CA THR A 74 -3.79 -6.64 -22.96
C THR A 74 -3.05 -7.85 -23.53
N LEU A 75 -3.03 -8.96 -22.77
CA LEU A 75 -2.42 -10.22 -23.23
C LEU A 75 -3.18 -10.81 -24.43
N LEU A 76 -4.51 -10.82 -24.42
CA LEU A 76 -5.33 -11.30 -25.52
C LEU A 76 -5.20 -10.40 -26.76
N MET A 77 -5.18 -9.08 -26.57
CA MET A 77 -4.95 -8.10 -27.63
C MET A 77 -3.56 -8.28 -28.25
N SER A 78 -2.54 -8.51 -27.42
CA SER A 78 -1.16 -8.79 -27.85
C SER A 78 -1.07 -10.14 -28.59
N ALA A 79 -1.75 -11.18 -28.09
CA ALA A 79 -1.75 -12.51 -28.67
C ALA A 79 -2.51 -12.60 -30.01
N GLN A 80 -3.58 -11.81 -30.19
CA GLN A 80 -4.29 -11.70 -31.48
C GLN A 80 -3.59 -10.75 -32.46
N SER A 81 -2.72 -9.86 -31.99
CA SER A 81 -2.02 -8.91 -32.85
C SER A 81 -0.80 -9.57 -33.48
N HIS A 82 -0.66 -9.43 -34.80
CA HIS A 82 0.53 -9.90 -35.53
C HIS A 82 1.82 -9.18 -35.09
N GLU A 83 1.68 -8.01 -34.43
CA GLU A 83 2.77 -7.13 -34.00
C GLU A 83 2.60 -6.73 -32.52
N PRO A 84 3.09 -7.53 -31.55
CA PRO A 84 2.88 -7.31 -30.10
C PRO A 84 3.47 -5.98 -29.60
N TRP A 85 4.51 -5.47 -30.27
CA TRP A 85 5.12 -4.18 -29.96
C TRP A 85 4.18 -2.99 -30.16
N VAL A 86 3.30 -3.05 -31.16
CA VAL A 86 2.34 -1.97 -31.46
C VAL A 86 1.28 -1.89 -30.36
N VAL A 87 0.82 -3.04 -29.85
CA VAL A 87 -0.14 -3.10 -28.73
C VAL A 87 0.47 -2.55 -27.45
N PHE A 88 1.73 -2.90 -27.17
CA PHE A 88 2.45 -2.38 -26.00
C PHE A 88 2.58 -0.85 -26.05
N LEU A 89 3.03 -0.32 -27.19
CA LEU A 89 3.22 1.12 -27.37
C LEU A 89 1.88 1.87 -27.36
N GLY A 90 0.85 1.32 -28.00
CA GLY A 90 -0.50 1.88 -28.02
C GLY A 90 -1.12 1.93 -26.62
N SER A 91 -1.03 0.84 -25.85
CA SER A 91 -1.51 0.78 -24.47
C SER A 91 -0.73 1.75 -23.57
N GLY A 92 0.59 1.83 -23.72
CA GLY A 92 1.42 2.78 -22.99
C GLY A 92 1.03 4.24 -23.24
N ILE A 93 0.85 4.62 -24.51
CA ILE A 93 0.40 5.98 -24.88
C ILE A 93 -1.00 6.26 -24.35
N ALA A 94 -1.92 5.29 -24.44
CA ALA A 94 -3.28 5.42 -23.92
C ALA A 94 -3.29 5.63 -22.40
N LEU A 95 -2.45 4.89 -21.66
CA LEU A 95 -2.31 5.04 -20.21
C LEU A 95 -1.75 6.40 -19.82
N ILE A 96 -0.70 6.86 -20.49
CA ILE A 96 -0.11 8.18 -20.24
C ILE A 96 -1.14 9.28 -20.51
N THR A 97 -1.84 9.20 -21.64
CA THR A 97 -2.86 10.18 -22.03
C THR A 97 -4.00 10.21 -21.02
N THR A 98 -4.53 9.04 -20.65
CA THR A 98 -5.62 8.92 -19.68
C THR A 98 -5.20 9.44 -18.31
N SER A 99 -3.98 9.13 -17.87
CA SER A 99 -3.43 9.61 -16.59
C SER A 99 -3.30 11.13 -16.59
N LEU A 100 -2.80 11.71 -17.68
CA LEU A 100 -2.66 13.17 -17.81
C LEU A 100 -4.03 13.86 -17.76
N LEU A 101 -5.01 13.35 -18.50
CA LEU A 101 -6.39 13.85 -18.47
C LEU A 101 -6.98 13.72 -17.05
N GLY A 102 -6.78 12.58 -16.40
CA GLY A 102 -7.25 12.31 -15.04
C GLY A 102 -6.66 13.30 -14.02
N VAL A 103 -5.36 13.60 -14.11
CA VAL A 103 -4.70 14.58 -13.23
C VAL A 103 -5.21 16.00 -13.50
N MET A 104 -5.38 16.40 -14.76
CA MET A 104 -5.90 17.73 -15.10
C MET A 104 -7.33 17.92 -14.57
N ILE A 105 -8.21 16.96 -14.85
CA ILE A 105 -9.62 17.00 -14.41
C ILE A 105 -9.71 16.88 -12.89
N GLY A 106 -8.98 15.94 -12.30
CA GLY A 106 -8.95 15.71 -10.86
C GLY A 106 -8.40 16.91 -10.08
N GLY A 107 -7.34 17.55 -10.57
CA GLY A 107 -6.78 18.76 -10.00
C GLY A 107 -7.75 19.95 -10.07
N PHE A 108 -8.42 20.13 -11.22
CA PHE A 108 -9.47 21.14 -11.37
C PHE A 108 -10.63 20.89 -10.41
N LEU A 109 -11.10 19.65 -10.32
CA LEU A 109 -12.21 19.27 -9.47
C LEU A 109 -11.87 19.42 -7.97
N ALA A 110 -10.65 19.05 -7.57
CA ALA A 110 -10.14 19.22 -6.21
C ALA A 110 -9.99 20.70 -5.81
N SER A 111 -9.70 21.58 -6.77
CA SER A 111 -9.64 23.04 -6.51
C SER A 111 -11.00 23.67 -6.26
N LYS A 112 -12.07 23.09 -6.81
CA LYS A 112 -13.46 23.60 -6.72
C LYS A 112 -14.27 22.94 -5.62
N LEU A 113 -13.98 21.69 -5.27
CA LEU A 113 -14.78 20.89 -4.35
C LEU A 113 -14.08 20.70 -3.00
N SER A 114 -14.85 20.82 -1.92
CA SER A 114 -14.37 20.47 -0.57
C SER A 114 -13.99 18.98 -0.49
N PRO A 115 -12.91 18.60 0.23
CA PRO A 115 -12.45 17.21 0.33
C PRO A 115 -13.56 16.23 0.76
N LYS A 116 -14.47 16.67 1.63
CA LYS A 116 -15.61 15.88 2.11
C LYS A 116 -16.59 15.49 1.01
N THR A 117 -16.78 16.37 0.02
CA THR A 117 -17.67 16.11 -1.12
C THR A 117 -17.05 15.09 -2.06
N VAL A 118 -15.74 15.16 -2.29
CA VAL A 118 -15.00 14.22 -3.15
C VAL A 118 -15.05 12.81 -2.54
N GLU A 119 -14.76 12.68 -1.25
CA GLU A 119 -14.82 11.41 -0.53
C GLU A 119 -16.22 10.77 -0.59
N LYS A 120 -17.26 11.55 -0.29
CA LYS A 120 -18.65 11.07 -0.37
C LYS A 120 -19.02 10.64 -1.79
N SER A 121 -18.59 11.41 -2.81
CA SER A 121 -18.86 11.09 -4.21
C SER A 121 -18.17 9.79 -4.66
N ALA A 122 -16.91 9.58 -4.25
CA ALA A 122 -16.18 8.35 -4.55
C ALA A 122 -16.86 7.11 -3.94
N GLY A 123 -17.31 7.21 -2.68
CA GLY A 123 -18.06 6.15 -2.03
C GLY A 123 -19.40 5.83 -2.73
N ILE A 124 -20.15 6.86 -3.14
CA ILE A 124 -21.42 6.67 -3.86
C ILE A 124 -21.17 6.00 -5.22
N ILE A 125 -20.18 6.46 -5.98
CA ILE A 125 -19.84 5.91 -7.29
C ILE A 125 -19.42 4.44 -7.15
N LEU A 126 -18.57 4.12 -6.16
CA LEU A 126 -18.18 2.74 -5.88
C LEU A 126 -19.38 1.85 -5.52
N LEU A 127 -20.30 2.35 -4.68
CA LEU A 127 -21.50 1.62 -4.31
C LEU A 127 -22.38 1.35 -5.54
N LEU A 128 -22.57 2.34 -6.41
CA LEU A 128 -23.35 2.19 -7.64
C LEU A 128 -22.72 1.16 -8.59
N ILE A 129 -21.40 1.22 -8.80
CA ILE A 129 -20.68 0.25 -9.64
C ILE A 129 -20.81 -1.16 -9.05
N SER A 130 -20.70 -1.31 -7.73
CA SER A 130 -20.85 -2.60 -7.05
C SER A 130 -22.26 -3.18 -7.24
N LEU A 131 -23.31 -2.37 -7.04
CA LEU A 131 -24.69 -2.80 -7.26
C LEU A 131 -24.95 -3.18 -8.72
N MET A 132 -24.44 -2.38 -9.67
CA MET A 132 -24.58 -2.65 -11.10
C MET A 132 -23.93 -3.99 -11.47
N LEU A 133 -22.71 -4.26 -10.99
CA LEU A 133 -22.01 -5.52 -11.23
C LEU A 133 -22.78 -6.72 -10.67
N VAL A 134 -23.32 -6.61 -9.45
CA VAL A 134 -24.13 -7.67 -8.83
C VAL A 134 -25.40 -7.92 -9.65
N TRP A 135 -26.07 -6.86 -10.10
CA TRP A 135 -27.26 -6.98 -10.93
C TRP A 135 -26.97 -7.64 -12.28
N GLU A 136 -25.88 -7.25 -12.94
CA GLU A 136 -25.44 -7.84 -14.20
C GLU A 136 -25.12 -9.33 -14.03
N VAL A 137 -24.46 -9.71 -12.93
CA VAL A 137 -24.15 -11.12 -12.63
C VAL A 137 -25.40 -11.97 -12.36
N ILE A 138 -26.47 -11.37 -11.83
CA ILE A 138 -27.73 -12.07 -11.56
C ILE A 138 -28.56 -12.26 -12.85
N GLN A 139 -28.44 -11.32 -13.79
CA GLN A 139 -29.20 -11.32 -15.05
C GLN A 139 -28.50 -12.07 -16.20
N GLY A 140 -27.18 -12.27 -16.11
CA GLY A 140 -26.36 -12.93 -17.14
C GLY A 140 -26.02 -14.37 -16.80
#